data_AF-K5BAR3-F1
#
_entry.id   AF-K5BAR3-F1
#
_cell.length_a   1.000
_cell.length_b   1.000
_cell.length_c   1.000
_cell.angle_alpha   90.00
_cell.angle_beta   90.00
_cell.angle_gamma   90.00
#
_symmetry.space_group_name_H-M   'P 1'
#
loop_
_entity.id
_entity.type
_entity.pdbx_description
1 polymer ?
#
loop_
_entity_poly.entity_id
_entity_poly.type
_entity_poly.pdbx_seq_one_letter_code
_entity_poly.pdbx_strand_id
1 'polypeptide(L)'
;MTKLVIRKISWEFDASVPFMWQPANPDFGLFCNAFTFIAVPFERYIVGAIRMAADRFAADPAIAAEADAFLKQEAQHAAAHRKHMLALIERYPDLEQCYADACAAYDALLDQEPAEFHLAYIANLEATFTPLFKVLLDNRDALFGGGDPQVAALMLWHFVEEIEHRSSGLMLSRYLSPQPVVPDPPCPPDVCACGRRRRRDRAGLRPHRPVRRARRLHP
;
A
#
# COMPACT_ATOMS: atom_id res chain seq x y z
N MET A 1 7.70 -4.69 18.89
CA MET A 1 6.24 -4.45 18.89
C MET A 1 5.87 -3.88 17.54
N THR A 2 4.78 -4.38 16.97
CA THR A 2 4.26 -3.93 15.66
C THR A 2 3.93 -2.44 15.66
N LYS A 3 4.02 -1.80 14.50
CA LYS A 3 3.61 -0.41 14.28
C LYS A 3 2.27 -0.28 13.56
N LEU A 4 1.67 -1.40 13.14
CA LEU A 4 0.40 -1.43 12.44
C LEU A 4 -0.73 -0.98 13.37
N VAL A 5 -1.65 -0.19 12.84
CA VAL A 5 -2.80 0.34 13.58
C VAL A 5 -4.08 -0.20 12.97
N ILE A 6 -4.82 -1.03 13.71
CA ILE A 6 -6.10 -1.58 13.22
C ILE A 6 -7.17 -0.49 13.30
N ARG A 7 -7.67 -0.06 12.14
CA ARG A 7 -8.75 0.92 12.03
C ARG A 7 -10.02 0.22 11.56
N LYS A 8 -11.10 0.33 12.35
CA LYS A 8 -12.41 -0.21 11.97
C LYS A 8 -13.28 0.92 11.43
N ILE A 9 -13.41 0.99 10.11
CA ILE A 9 -14.25 1.96 9.41
C ILE A 9 -15.50 1.24 8.91
N SER A 10 -16.67 1.87 9.08
CA SER A 10 -17.91 1.35 8.52
C SER A 10 -18.04 1.80 7.08
N TRP A 11 -18.23 0.85 6.18
CA TRP A 11 -18.40 1.08 4.75
C TRP A 11 -19.79 0.63 4.34
N GLU A 12 -20.51 1.43 3.56
CA GLU A 12 -21.79 1.04 2.97
C GLU A 12 -21.72 1.37 1.48
N PHE A 13 -22.16 0.44 0.65
CA PHE A 13 -22.23 0.58 -0.80
C PHE A 13 -23.49 -0.13 -1.27
N ASP A 14 -24.15 0.44 -2.27
CA ASP A 14 -25.32 -0.14 -2.92
C ASP A 14 -25.21 0.04 -4.45
N ALA A 15 -26.16 -0.50 -5.21
CA ALA A 15 -26.17 -0.43 -6.66
C ALA A 15 -26.21 1.01 -7.25
N SER A 16 -26.40 2.05 -6.43
CA SER A 16 -26.32 3.44 -6.86
C SER A 16 -24.88 3.91 -7.14
N VAL A 17 -23.86 3.19 -6.63
CA VAL A 17 -22.45 3.48 -6.92
C VAL A 17 -22.24 3.51 -8.44
N PRO A 18 -21.79 4.63 -9.02
CA PRO A 18 -21.55 4.71 -10.46
C PRO A 18 -20.35 3.85 -10.84
N PHE A 19 -20.44 3.05 -11.91
CA PHE A 19 -19.27 2.35 -12.44
C PHE A 19 -18.15 3.34 -12.82
N MET A 20 -18.52 4.44 -13.48
CA MET A 20 -17.64 5.57 -13.75
C MET A 20 -17.73 6.58 -12.59
N TRP A 21 -17.31 6.16 -11.39
CA TRP A 21 -17.38 6.99 -10.19
C TRP A 21 -16.44 8.21 -10.24
N GLN A 22 -15.41 8.19 -11.09
CA GLN A 22 -14.52 9.33 -11.34
C GLN A 22 -14.65 9.82 -12.80
N PRO A 23 -15.63 10.70 -13.10
CA PRO A 23 -15.92 11.10 -14.48
C PRO A 23 -14.83 11.96 -15.11
N ALA A 24 -14.04 12.68 -14.32
CA ALA A 24 -12.94 13.50 -14.84
C ALA A 24 -11.71 12.65 -15.24
N ASN A 25 -11.57 11.45 -14.67
CA ASN A 25 -10.48 10.52 -14.94
C ASN A 25 -11.04 9.07 -15.02
N PRO A 26 -11.77 8.71 -16.09
CA PRO A 26 -12.46 7.44 -16.18
C PRO A 26 -11.51 6.23 -16.14
N ASP A 27 -10.30 6.35 -16.71
CA ASP A 27 -9.29 5.28 -16.68
C ASP A 27 -8.81 5.00 -15.25
N PHE A 28 -8.64 6.05 -14.45
CA PHE A 28 -8.28 5.91 -13.03
C PHE A 28 -9.43 5.29 -12.23
N GLY A 29 -10.67 5.72 -12.49
CA GLY A 29 -11.86 5.11 -11.89
C GLY A 29 -11.96 3.62 -12.20
N LEU A 30 -11.70 3.23 -13.45
CA LEU A 30 -11.67 1.84 -13.88
C LEU A 30 -10.54 1.05 -13.22
N PHE A 31 -9.34 1.62 -13.11
CA PHE A 31 -8.23 1.01 -12.38
C PHE A 31 -8.62 0.69 -10.93
N CYS A 32 -9.25 1.63 -10.22
CA CYS A 32 -9.72 1.41 -8.85
C CYS A 32 -10.83 0.35 -8.76
N ASN A 33 -11.73 0.27 -9.75
CA ASN A 33 -12.69 -0.82 -9.82
C ASN A 33 -11.97 -2.16 -9.98
N ALA A 34 -11.05 -2.28 -10.93
CA ALA A 34 -10.25 -3.49 -11.14
C ALA A 34 -9.46 -3.88 -9.87
N PHE A 35 -8.86 -2.90 -9.19
CA PHE A 35 -8.16 -3.10 -7.92
C PHE A 35 -9.09 -3.70 -6.86
N THR A 36 -10.36 -3.29 -6.78
CA THR A 36 -11.34 -3.89 -5.87
C THR A 36 -11.55 -5.38 -6.14
N PHE A 37 -11.63 -5.79 -7.41
CA PHE A 37 -11.79 -7.20 -7.78
C PHE A 37 -10.53 -8.04 -7.54
N ILE A 38 -9.36 -7.41 -7.42
CA ILE A 38 -8.09 -8.08 -7.10
C ILE A 38 -7.86 -8.14 -5.59
N ALA A 39 -8.14 -7.06 -4.85
CA ALA A 39 -7.86 -6.96 -3.42
C ALA A 39 -8.55 -8.07 -2.59
N VAL A 40 -9.80 -8.41 -2.93
CA VAL A 40 -10.57 -9.42 -2.17
C VAL A 40 -9.97 -10.84 -2.32
N PRO A 41 -9.72 -11.35 -3.54
CA PRO A 41 -8.96 -12.59 -3.72
C PRO A 41 -7.53 -12.55 -3.17
N PHE A 42 -6.85 -11.41 -3.30
CA PHE A 42 -5.46 -11.25 -2.87
C PHE A 42 -5.31 -11.40 -1.35
N GLU A 43 -6.20 -10.80 -0.55
CA GLU A 43 -6.20 -11.01 0.91
C GLU A 43 -6.38 -12.50 1.25
N ARG A 44 -7.35 -13.17 0.62
CA ARG A 44 -7.58 -14.61 0.86
C ARG A 44 -6.30 -15.41 0.60
N TYR A 45 -5.57 -15.06 -0.45
CA TYR A 45 -4.26 -15.63 -0.76
C TYR A 45 -3.20 -15.30 0.31
N ILE A 46 -3.10 -14.05 0.78
CA ILE A 46 -2.19 -13.66 1.87
C ILE A 46 -2.45 -14.50 3.12
N VAL A 47 -3.71 -14.68 3.52
CA VAL A 47 -4.11 -15.52 4.65
C VAL A 47 -3.65 -16.96 4.43
N GLY A 48 -3.86 -17.52 3.24
CA GLY A 48 -3.41 -18.86 2.88
C GLY A 48 -1.90 -19.02 2.99
N ALA A 49 -1.15 -18.10 2.38
CA ALA A 49 0.31 -18.07 2.38
C ALA A 49 0.90 -17.98 3.80
N ILE A 50 0.37 -17.08 4.64
CA ILE A 50 0.83 -16.93 6.02
C ILE A 50 0.53 -18.18 6.85
N ARG A 51 -0.61 -18.84 6.61
CA ARG A 51 -0.96 -20.10 7.30
C ARG A 51 0.01 -21.23 6.99
N MET A 52 0.54 -21.31 5.77
CA MET A 52 1.57 -22.31 5.43
C MET A 52 2.85 -22.15 6.28
N ALA A 53 3.09 -20.95 6.81
CA ALA A 53 4.26 -20.62 7.62
C ALA A 53 3.97 -20.50 9.13
N ALA A 54 2.71 -20.72 9.57
CA ALA A 54 2.23 -20.35 10.90
C ALA A 54 3.03 -21.00 12.04
N ASP A 55 3.33 -22.30 11.94
CA ASP A 55 4.08 -23.02 12.98
C ASP A 55 5.49 -22.45 13.17
N ARG A 56 6.12 -21.99 12.10
CA ARG A 56 7.45 -21.36 12.18
C ARG A 56 7.35 -19.95 12.76
N PHE A 57 6.35 -19.17 12.37
CA PHE A 57 6.14 -17.84 12.93
C PHE A 57 5.82 -17.89 14.43
N ALA A 58 5.13 -18.94 14.90
CA ALA A 58 4.83 -19.14 16.32
C ALA A 58 6.09 -19.31 17.19
N ALA A 59 7.24 -19.66 16.61
CA ALA A 59 8.50 -19.79 17.34
C ALA A 59 9.10 -18.44 17.79
N ASP A 60 8.70 -17.33 17.16
CA ASP A 60 9.10 -15.98 17.56
C ASP A 60 7.86 -15.11 17.85
N PRO A 61 7.61 -14.76 19.13
CA PRO A 61 6.45 -13.95 19.51
C PRO A 61 6.35 -12.60 18.79
N ALA A 62 7.48 -12.00 18.41
CA ALA A 62 7.46 -10.72 17.68
C ALA A 62 6.99 -10.91 16.24
N ILE A 63 7.38 -11.99 15.59
CA ILE A 63 6.97 -12.35 14.22
C ILE A 63 5.51 -12.77 14.20
N ALA A 64 5.09 -13.60 15.14
CA ALA A 64 3.69 -13.98 15.29
C ALA A 64 2.78 -12.75 15.49
N ALA A 65 3.20 -11.80 16.33
CA ALA A 65 2.45 -10.55 16.56
C ALA A 65 2.38 -9.65 15.32
N GLU A 66 3.46 -9.57 14.54
CA GLU A 66 3.47 -8.82 13.28
C GLU A 66 2.56 -9.47 12.23
N ALA A 67 2.64 -10.80 12.06
CA ALA A 67 1.78 -11.54 11.12
C ALA A 67 0.29 -11.40 11.47
N ASP A 68 -0.05 -11.51 12.76
CA ASP A 68 -1.44 -11.33 13.23
C ASP A 68 -1.94 -9.88 13.00
N ALA A 69 -1.12 -8.87 13.27
CA ALA A 69 -1.49 -7.48 13.02
C ALA A 69 -1.67 -7.17 11.53
N PHE A 70 -0.79 -7.71 10.69
CA PHE A 70 -0.85 -7.58 9.24
C PHE A 70 -2.14 -8.20 8.70
N LEU A 71 -2.41 -9.47 9.04
CA LEU A 71 -3.64 -10.16 8.66
C LEU A 71 -4.93 -9.44 9.13
N LYS A 72 -4.89 -8.75 10.26
CA LYS A 72 -6.03 -7.99 10.77
C LYS A 72 -6.30 -6.72 9.98
N GLN A 73 -5.27 -6.00 9.51
CA GLN A 73 -5.47 -4.84 8.65
C GLN A 73 -5.98 -5.28 7.28
N GLU A 74 -5.32 -6.28 6.68
CA GLU A 74 -5.75 -6.89 5.43
C GLU A 74 -7.23 -7.25 5.50
N ALA A 75 -7.65 -8.00 6.54
CA ALA A 75 -9.06 -8.35 6.76
C ALA A 75 -10.04 -7.18 6.81
N GLN A 76 -9.60 -5.98 7.22
CA GLN A 76 -10.45 -4.79 7.09
C GLN A 76 -10.55 -4.33 5.63
N HIS A 77 -9.45 -4.39 4.88
CA HIS A 77 -9.39 -4.04 3.46
C HIS A 77 -10.30 -4.93 2.61
N ALA A 78 -10.21 -6.27 2.62
CA ALA A 78 -11.14 -7.03 1.78
C ALA A 78 -12.57 -6.95 2.28
N ALA A 79 -12.82 -6.81 3.59
CA ALA A 79 -14.19 -6.61 4.07
C ALA A 79 -14.81 -5.34 3.45
N ALA A 80 -14.03 -4.26 3.34
CA ALA A 80 -14.45 -3.02 2.71
C ALA A 80 -14.59 -3.15 1.19
N HIS A 81 -13.56 -3.69 0.51
CA HIS A 81 -13.58 -3.90 -0.94
C HIS A 81 -14.68 -4.88 -1.38
N ARG A 82 -14.97 -5.91 -0.60
CA ARG A 82 -16.05 -6.86 -0.89
C ARG A 82 -17.41 -6.18 -0.94
N LYS A 83 -17.67 -5.19 -0.08
CA LYS A 83 -18.92 -4.42 -0.15
C LYS A 83 -19.00 -3.61 -1.45
N HIS A 84 -17.92 -2.92 -1.83
CA HIS A 84 -17.86 -2.20 -3.10
C HIS A 84 -18.00 -3.13 -4.31
N MET A 85 -17.31 -4.27 -4.30
CA MET A 85 -17.40 -5.31 -5.33
C MET A 85 -18.82 -5.82 -5.52
N LEU A 86 -19.51 -6.16 -4.42
CA LEU A 86 -20.88 -6.66 -4.47
C LEU A 86 -21.86 -5.62 -5.01
N ALA A 87 -21.70 -4.34 -4.64
CA ALA A 87 -22.51 -3.26 -5.20
C ALA A 87 -22.33 -3.12 -6.72
N LEU A 88 -21.09 -3.28 -7.22
CA LEU A 88 -20.83 -3.31 -8.66
C LEU A 88 -21.42 -4.54 -9.34
N ILE A 89 -21.28 -5.74 -8.75
CA ILE A 89 -21.85 -6.98 -9.29
C ILE A 89 -23.39 -6.91 -9.34
N GLU A 90 -24.03 -6.34 -8.32
CA GLU A 90 -25.49 -6.18 -8.30
C GLU A 90 -26.00 -5.42 -9.52
N ARG A 91 -25.24 -4.41 -9.97
CA ARG A 91 -25.56 -3.62 -11.17
C ARG A 91 -25.03 -4.23 -12.46
N TYR A 92 -23.92 -4.95 -12.39
CA TYR A 92 -23.21 -5.56 -13.52
C TYR A 92 -22.87 -7.02 -13.22
N PRO A 93 -23.84 -7.95 -13.32
CA PRO A 93 -23.68 -9.33 -12.84
C PRO A 93 -22.50 -10.09 -13.47
N ASP A 94 -22.17 -9.81 -14.73
CA ASP A 94 -21.06 -10.45 -15.44
C ASP A 94 -19.69 -10.20 -14.78
N LEU A 95 -19.57 -9.17 -13.93
CA LEU A 95 -18.34 -8.91 -13.15
C LEU A 95 -18.07 -9.99 -12.10
N GLU A 96 -19.06 -10.80 -11.74
CA GLU A 96 -18.85 -11.94 -10.83
C GLU A 96 -17.79 -12.91 -11.40
N GLN A 97 -17.72 -13.05 -12.74
CA GLN A 97 -16.70 -13.87 -13.37
C GLN A 97 -15.29 -13.34 -13.12
N CYS A 98 -15.08 -12.02 -13.09
CA CYS A 98 -13.77 -11.44 -12.79
C CYS A 98 -13.30 -11.81 -11.37
N TYR A 99 -14.21 -11.81 -10.40
CA TYR A 99 -13.92 -12.26 -9.04
C TYR A 99 -13.57 -13.75 -9.00
N ALA A 100 -14.38 -14.58 -9.67
CA ALA A 100 -14.16 -16.02 -9.72
C ALA A 100 -12.81 -16.38 -10.37
N ASP A 101 -12.46 -15.73 -11.48
CA ASP A 101 -11.20 -15.94 -12.20
C ASP A 101 -10.00 -15.52 -11.35
N ALA A 102 -10.09 -14.38 -10.65
CA ALA A 102 -9.04 -13.93 -9.76
C ALA A 102 -8.85 -14.87 -8.56
N CYS A 103 -9.93 -15.38 -7.96
CA CYS A 103 -9.86 -16.41 -6.93
C CYS A 103 -9.18 -17.68 -7.46
N ALA A 104 -9.58 -18.17 -8.64
CA ALA A 104 -9.01 -19.38 -9.23
C ALA A 104 -7.50 -19.21 -9.52
N ALA A 105 -7.09 -18.04 -10.01
CA ALA A 105 -5.68 -17.75 -10.28
C ALA A 105 -4.82 -17.75 -8.99
N TYR A 106 -5.33 -17.15 -7.91
CA TYR A 106 -4.62 -17.12 -6.63
C TYR A 106 -4.63 -18.47 -5.90
N ASP A 107 -5.74 -19.21 -5.94
CA ASP A 107 -5.82 -20.57 -5.40
C ASP A 107 -4.82 -21.48 -6.15
N ALA A 108 -4.76 -21.39 -7.49
CA ALA A 108 -3.80 -22.13 -8.30
C ALA A 108 -2.35 -21.75 -7.98
N LEU A 109 -2.06 -20.46 -7.75
CA LEU A 109 -0.73 -20.02 -7.32
C LEU A 109 -0.36 -20.62 -5.96
N LEU A 110 -1.28 -20.57 -4.99
CA LEU A 110 -1.09 -21.09 -3.64
C LEU A 110 -0.78 -22.60 -3.62
N ASP A 111 -1.39 -23.36 -4.52
CA ASP A 111 -1.18 -24.81 -4.63
C ASP A 111 0.17 -25.19 -5.28
N GLN A 112 0.75 -24.29 -6.08
CA GLN A 112 1.92 -24.60 -6.92
C GLN A 112 3.26 -24.28 -6.25
N GLU A 113 3.28 -23.39 -5.27
CA GLU A 113 4.50 -22.78 -4.76
C GLU A 113 4.69 -23.02 -3.25
N PRO A 114 5.93 -23.01 -2.74
CA PRO A 114 6.17 -23.18 -1.32
C PRO A 114 5.95 -21.88 -0.54
N ALA A 115 5.85 -21.98 0.79
CA ALA A 115 5.65 -20.81 1.66
C ALA A 115 6.73 -19.72 1.43
N GLU A 116 7.98 -20.11 1.20
CA GLU A 116 9.11 -19.23 0.94
C GLU A 116 8.87 -18.34 -0.28
N PHE A 117 8.30 -18.91 -1.35
CA PHE A 117 7.92 -18.17 -2.55
C PHE A 117 6.81 -17.17 -2.23
N HIS A 118 5.73 -17.62 -1.57
CA HIS A 118 4.58 -16.75 -1.30
C HIS A 118 4.94 -15.55 -0.45
N LEU A 119 5.75 -15.76 0.60
CA LEU A 119 6.17 -14.68 1.48
C LEU A 119 7.12 -13.71 0.76
N ALA A 120 7.97 -14.19 -0.15
CA ALA A 120 8.78 -13.33 -1.01
C ALA A 120 7.93 -12.54 -2.02
N TYR A 121 6.91 -13.18 -2.61
CA TYR A 121 5.96 -12.56 -3.52
C TYR A 121 5.18 -11.43 -2.84
N ILE A 122 4.62 -11.69 -1.65
CA ILE A 122 3.94 -10.69 -0.82
C ILE A 122 4.90 -9.56 -0.48
N ALA A 123 6.09 -9.87 0.06
CA ALA A 123 7.08 -8.85 0.40
C ALA A 123 7.45 -7.94 -0.79
N ASN A 124 7.52 -8.49 -2.00
CA ASN A 124 7.79 -7.72 -3.20
C ASN A 124 6.60 -6.81 -3.57
N LEU A 125 5.37 -7.32 -3.52
CA LEU A 125 4.17 -6.51 -3.77
C LEU A 125 4.06 -5.35 -2.77
N GLU A 126 4.16 -5.64 -1.47
CA GLU A 126 4.13 -4.63 -0.40
C GLU A 126 5.19 -3.53 -0.59
N ALA A 127 6.38 -3.93 -1.05
CA ALA A 127 7.45 -2.98 -1.32
C ALA A 127 7.17 -2.08 -2.54
N THR A 128 6.36 -2.53 -3.50
CA THR A 128 5.96 -1.75 -4.69
C THR A 128 4.80 -0.80 -4.42
N PHE A 129 3.93 -1.11 -3.46
CA PHE A 129 2.80 -0.27 -3.10
C PHE A 129 3.21 1.10 -2.56
N THR A 130 4.20 1.15 -1.66
CA THR A 130 4.67 2.43 -1.10
C THR A 130 5.04 3.48 -2.16
N PRO A 131 5.93 3.21 -3.15
CA PRO A 131 6.25 4.21 -4.17
C PRO A 131 5.08 4.49 -5.10
N LEU A 132 4.26 3.49 -5.47
CA LEU A 132 3.10 3.68 -6.33
C LEU A 132 2.05 4.58 -5.67
N PHE A 133 1.62 4.22 -4.47
CA PHE A 133 0.58 4.93 -3.74
C PHE A 133 1.05 6.30 -3.28
N LYS A 134 2.36 6.51 -3.05
CA LYS A 134 2.89 7.86 -2.86
C LYS A 134 2.57 8.76 -4.06
N VAL A 135 2.74 8.28 -5.30
CA VAL A 135 2.39 9.06 -6.49
C VAL A 135 0.89 9.36 -6.51
N LEU A 136 0.03 8.38 -6.21
CA LEU A 136 -1.42 8.60 -6.17
C LEU A 136 -1.83 9.60 -5.09
N LEU A 137 -1.26 9.51 -3.88
CA LEU A 137 -1.58 10.36 -2.73
C LEU A 137 -1.07 11.79 -2.89
N ASP A 138 0.11 11.97 -3.49
CA ASP A 138 0.67 13.29 -3.80
C ASP A 138 -0.18 14.02 -4.87
N ASN A 139 -0.92 13.28 -5.71
CA ASN A 139 -1.78 13.80 -6.78
C ASN A 139 -3.29 13.61 -6.49
N ARG A 140 -3.66 13.40 -5.22
CA ARG A 140 -5.02 12.97 -4.86
C ARG A 140 -6.12 13.94 -5.29
N ASP A 141 -5.85 15.24 -5.27
CA ASP A 141 -6.85 16.24 -5.65
C ASP A 141 -7.22 16.11 -7.13
N ALA A 142 -6.23 15.82 -7.98
CA ALA A 142 -6.44 15.59 -9.41
C ALA A 142 -7.08 14.23 -9.69
N LEU A 143 -6.71 13.18 -8.95
CA LEU A 143 -7.14 11.81 -9.20
C LEU A 143 -8.50 11.47 -8.59
N PHE A 144 -8.81 11.98 -7.40
CA PHE A 144 -10.02 11.66 -6.65
C PHE A 144 -11.01 12.83 -6.56
N GLY A 145 -10.58 14.06 -6.84
CA GLY A 145 -11.45 15.24 -6.82
C GLY A 145 -12.62 15.10 -7.79
N GLY A 146 -13.83 15.39 -7.31
CA GLY A 146 -15.07 15.31 -8.10
C GLY A 146 -15.60 13.90 -8.37
N GLY A 147 -14.93 12.85 -7.88
CA GLY A 147 -15.44 11.48 -7.93
C GLY A 147 -16.42 11.16 -6.80
N ASP A 148 -17.01 9.97 -6.84
CA ASP A 148 -17.84 9.45 -5.75
C ASP A 148 -17.05 9.44 -4.43
N PRO A 149 -17.55 10.10 -3.38
CA PRO A 149 -16.79 10.28 -2.14
C PRO A 149 -16.60 8.97 -1.37
N GLN A 150 -17.49 7.98 -1.52
CA GLN A 150 -17.40 6.72 -0.78
C GLN A 150 -16.31 5.83 -1.39
N VAL A 151 -16.28 5.72 -2.72
CA VAL A 151 -15.24 4.96 -3.44
C VAL A 151 -13.88 5.63 -3.28
N ALA A 152 -13.82 6.96 -3.41
CA ALA A 152 -12.59 7.72 -3.20
C ALA A 152 -12.03 7.52 -1.77
N ALA A 153 -12.89 7.58 -0.76
CA ALA A 153 -12.49 7.38 0.63
C ALA A 153 -11.94 5.96 0.88
N LEU A 154 -12.60 4.93 0.32
CA LEU A 154 -12.14 3.53 0.41
C LEU A 154 -10.72 3.38 -0.13
N MET A 155 -10.50 3.85 -1.35
CA MET A 155 -9.20 3.75 -2.03
C MET A 155 -8.12 4.52 -1.27
N LEU A 156 -8.39 5.77 -0.87
CA LEU A 156 -7.42 6.59 -0.14
C LEU A 156 -7.06 5.99 1.22
N TRP A 157 -8.04 5.47 1.96
CA TRP A 157 -7.80 4.82 3.24
C TRP A 157 -6.91 3.59 3.08
N HIS A 158 -7.27 2.69 2.15
CA HIS A 158 -6.49 1.48 1.89
C HIS A 158 -5.06 1.85 1.47
N PHE A 159 -4.88 2.70 0.45
CA PHE A 159 -3.55 3.09 -0.04
C PHE A 159 -2.64 3.74 1.01
N VAL A 160 -3.21 4.41 2.01
CA VAL A 160 -2.44 4.96 3.14
C VAL A 160 -1.96 3.85 4.07
N GLU A 161 -2.78 2.85 4.34
CA GLU A 161 -2.42 1.73 5.21
C GLU A 161 -1.39 0.78 4.56
N GLU A 162 -1.43 0.60 3.24
CA GLU A 162 -0.44 -0.18 2.49
C GLU A 162 1.00 0.36 2.62
N ILE A 163 1.17 1.62 2.99
CA ILE A 163 2.50 2.19 3.31
C ILE A 163 3.06 1.59 4.61
N GLU A 164 2.18 1.19 5.54
CA GLU A 164 2.55 0.57 6.81
C GLU A 164 3.02 -0.89 6.60
N HIS A 165 2.49 -1.59 5.59
CA HIS A 165 2.70 -3.03 5.34
C HIS A 165 4.06 -3.41 4.76
N ARG A 166 4.73 -2.48 4.06
CA ARG A 166 6.07 -2.70 3.47
C ARG A 166 7.05 -3.36 4.44
N SER A 167 7.05 -2.94 5.71
CA SER A 167 7.95 -3.54 6.71
C SER A 167 7.52 -4.95 7.14
N SER A 168 6.22 -5.23 7.17
CA SER A 168 5.64 -6.49 7.60
C SER A 168 5.97 -7.60 6.60
N GLY A 169 5.66 -7.41 5.32
CA GLY A 169 5.97 -8.39 4.27
C GLY A 169 7.46 -8.77 4.24
N LEU A 170 8.35 -7.75 4.26
CA LEU A 170 9.79 -7.97 4.28
C LEU A 170 10.27 -8.71 5.54
N MET A 171 9.69 -8.41 6.71
CA MET A 171 10.04 -9.08 7.97
C MET A 171 9.67 -10.56 7.93
N LEU A 172 8.44 -10.89 7.53
CA LEU A 172 7.95 -12.27 7.46
C LEU A 172 8.75 -13.09 6.44
N SER A 173 9.03 -12.51 5.27
CA SER A 173 9.85 -13.15 4.23
C SER A 173 11.27 -13.45 4.71
N ARG A 174 11.95 -12.50 5.36
CA ARG A 174 13.31 -12.69 5.86
C ARG A 174 13.41 -13.68 7.02
N TYR A 175 12.40 -13.72 7.87
CA TYR A 175 12.37 -14.68 8.97
C TYR A 175 12.31 -16.12 8.45
N LEU A 176 11.48 -16.32 7.44
CA LEU A 176 11.30 -17.60 6.78
C LEU A 176 12.53 -17.98 5.92
N SER A 177 12.99 -17.05 5.10
CA SER A 177 14.12 -17.23 4.20
C SER A 177 15.25 -16.28 4.59
N PRO A 178 16.04 -16.61 5.63
CA PRO A 178 17.19 -15.79 6.00
C PRO A 178 18.15 -15.75 4.81
N GLN A 179 18.27 -14.59 4.18
CA GLN A 179 19.36 -14.36 3.25
C GLN A 179 20.68 -14.43 4.04
N PRO A 180 21.76 -14.96 3.46
CA PRO A 180 23.08 -14.69 4.01
C PRO A 180 23.23 -13.17 4.13
N VAL A 181 23.73 -12.68 5.27
CA VAL A 181 24.02 -11.25 5.45
C VAL A 181 25.08 -10.88 4.42
N VAL A 182 24.66 -10.39 3.26
CA VAL A 182 25.54 -9.68 2.34
C VAL A 182 25.65 -8.27 2.91
N PRO A 183 26.79 -7.86 3.46
CA PRO A 183 26.95 -6.50 3.93
C PRO A 183 26.63 -5.55 2.77
N ASP A 184 25.90 -4.47 3.06
CA ASP A 184 25.64 -3.43 2.06
C ASP A 184 26.96 -3.08 1.37
N PRO A 185 27.03 -3.09 0.03
CA PRO A 185 28.23 -2.66 -0.65
C PRO A 185 28.56 -1.24 -0.16
N PRO A 186 29.84 -0.94 0.11
CA PRO A 186 30.23 0.37 0.59
C PRO A 186 29.66 1.41 -0.37
N CYS A 187 28.92 2.38 0.17
CA CYS A 187 28.38 3.48 -0.61
C CYS A 187 29.52 4.05 -1.47
N PRO A 188 29.39 4.09 -2.80
CA PRO A 188 30.47 4.59 -3.64
C PRO A 188 30.72 6.05 -3.26
N PRO A 189 32.00 6.48 -3.22
CA PRO A 189 32.38 7.80 -2.73
C PRO A 189 31.69 8.96 -3.48
N ASP A 190 31.18 8.69 -4.67
CA ASP A 190 30.72 9.71 -5.62
C ASP A 190 29.19 9.86 -5.67
N VAL A 191 28.42 9.00 -4.98
CA VAL A 191 26.94 8.93 -5.17
C VAL A 191 26.16 9.48 -3.96
N CYS A 192 26.82 9.82 -2.86
CA CYS A 192 26.11 10.29 -1.66
C CYS A 192 26.55 11.67 -1.16
N ALA A 193 25.95 12.70 -1.76
CA ALA A 193 25.86 14.04 -1.17
C ALA A 193 24.89 14.09 0.04
N CYS A 194 24.32 12.96 0.49
CA CYS A 194 23.31 12.94 1.55
C CYS A 194 23.88 12.76 2.98
N GLY A 195 25.18 12.48 3.16
CA GLY A 195 25.74 12.13 4.47
C GLY A 195 26.60 13.18 5.19
N ARG A 196 27.13 14.21 4.50
CA ARG A 196 28.15 15.13 5.08
C ARG A 196 27.74 16.60 5.25
N ARG A 197 26.44 16.93 5.23
CA ARG A 197 25.94 18.30 5.46
C ARG A 197 25.21 18.53 6.80
N ARG A 198 25.33 17.64 7.79
CA ARG A 198 24.63 17.81 9.09
C ARG A 198 25.52 17.90 10.34
N ARG A 199 26.82 18.17 10.22
CA ARG A 199 27.69 18.32 11.41
C ARG A 199 28.71 19.49 11.41
N ARG A 200 28.65 20.46 10.50
CA ARG A 200 29.57 21.62 10.55
C ARG A 200 28.99 23.03 10.60
N ASP A 201 27.69 23.25 10.45
CA ASP A 201 27.14 24.61 10.46
C ASP A 201 26.25 24.91 11.68
N ARG A 202 26.78 24.68 12.89
CA ARG A 202 26.19 25.20 14.15
C ARG A 202 27.07 26.19 14.91
N ALA A 203 28.13 26.71 14.28
CA ALA A 203 28.94 27.78 14.84
C ALA A 203 29.10 28.91 13.82
N GLY A 204 28.32 29.98 13.99
CA GLY A 204 28.61 31.27 13.35
C GLY A 204 27.72 31.64 12.16
N LEU A 205 26.46 31.98 12.42
CA LEU A 205 25.68 32.85 11.52
C LEU A 205 25.50 34.20 12.21
N ARG A 206 26.25 35.21 11.73
CA ARG A 206 26.00 36.62 12.04
C ARG A 206 24.70 37.06 11.35
N PRO A 207 23.93 38.01 11.93
CA PRO A 207 22.66 38.44 11.34
C PRO A 207 22.88 39.26 10.06
N HIS A 208 22.11 38.93 9.01
CA HIS A 208 22.05 39.65 7.74
C HIS A 208 21.45 41.06 7.94
N ARG A 209 22.12 42.10 7.43
CA ARG A 209 21.55 43.44 7.23
C ARG A 209 20.52 43.42 6.08
N PRO A 210 19.41 44.19 6.17
CA PRO A 210 18.46 44.29 5.08
C PRO A 210 18.97 45.22 3.97
N VAL A 211 18.82 44.78 2.72
CA VAL A 211 19.12 45.56 1.50
C VAL A 211 17.98 46.56 1.26
N ARG A 212 18.31 47.85 1.23
CA ARG A 212 17.39 48.94 0.86
C ARG A 212 17.00 48.81 -0.62
N ARG A 213 15.71 48.68 -0.93
CA ARG A 213 15.18 48.86 -2.29
C ARG A 213 15.23 50.35 -2.66
N ALA A 214 15.96 50.69 -3.71
CA ALA A 214 15.93 52.01 -4.32
C ALA A 214 14.59 52.20 -5.07
N ARG A 215 13.83 53.22 -4.68
CA ARG A 215 12.75 53.80 -5.50
C ARG A 215 13.38 54.42 -6.75
N ARG A 216 12.84 54.12 -7.93
CA ARG A 216 12.93 55.04 -9.08
C ARG A 216 11.53 55.53 -9.41
N LEU A 217 11.42 56.85 -9.41
CA LEU A 217 10.29 57.68 -9.80
C LEU A 217 10.41 58.00 -11.31
N HIS A 218 9.26 57.96 -12.00
CA HIS A 218 8.81 58.86 -13.09
C HIS A 218 9.62 58.97 -14.40
N PRO A 219 9.05 59.50 -15.52
CA PRO A 219 7.86 60.35 -15.70
C PRO A 219 6.54 59.60 -15.83
#